data_AF-A0A966QM74-F1
#
_entry.id   AF-A0A966QM74-F1
#
_cell.length_a   1.000
_cell.length_b   1.000
_cell.length_c   1.000
_cell.angle_alpha   90.00
_cell.angle_beta   90.00
_cell.angle_gamma   90.00
#
_symmetry.space_group_name_H-M   'P 1'
#
loop_
_entity.id
_entity.type
_entity.pdbx_description
1 polymer ?
#
loop_
_entity_poly.entity_id
_entity_poly.type
_entity_poly.pdbx_seq_one_letter_code
_entity_poly.pdbx_strand_id
1 'polypeptide(L)' 'MDNGSSDRPEADAAVAELIRQLHDDRLWLLRQLDAGAWPQWRLDLAALERELGQLLAQAEERLGG' A
#
# COMPACT_ATOMS: atom_id res chain seq x y z
N MET A 1 -10.24 36.83 -2.31
CA MET A 1 -10.77 35.50 -1.95
C MET A 1 -9.81 34.50 -2.54
N ASP A 2 -8.82 34.09 -1.76
CA ASP A 2 -7.90 33.02 -2.10
C ASP A 2 -8.05 32.00 -0.97
N ASN A 3 -8.70 30.87 -1.26
CA ASN A 3 -8.92 29.80 -0.29
C ASN A 3 -8.96 28.49 -1.07
N GLY A 4 -7.80 28.03 -1.53
CA GLY A 4 -7.71 26.82 -2.35
C GLY A 4 -6.40 26.05 -2.28
N SER A 5 -5.45 26.42 -1.42
CA SER A 5 -4.11 25.79 -1.41
C SER A 5 -3.64 25.23 -0.06
N SER A 6 -4.46 25.25 1.00
CA SER A 6 -4.02 24.80 2.33
C SER A 6 -4.10 23.29 2.59
N ASP A 7 -4.95 22.52 1.89
CA ASP A 7 -5.20 21.10 2.21
C ASP A 7 -4.27 20.09 1.52
N ARG A 8 -3.58 20.51 0.45
CA ARG A 8 -2.71 19.61 -0.33
C ARG A 8 -1.62 18.92 0.50
N PRO A 9 -0.86 19.60 1.38
CA PRO A 9 0.15 18.93 2.20
C PRO A 9 -0.43 17.97 3.25
N GLU A 10 -1.63 18.23 3.76
CA GLU A 10 -2.30 17.32 4.71
C GLU A 10 -2.82 16.06 4.01
N ALA A 11 -3.38 16.23 2.80
CA ALA A 11 -3.79 15.11 1.96
C ALA A 11 -2.60 14.24 1.55
N ASP A 12 -1.48 14.85 1.13
CA ASP A 12 -0.26 14.12 0.76
C ASP A 12 0.32 13.36 1.97
N ALA A 13 0.28 13.95 3.17
CA ALA A 13 0.69 13.27 4.40
C ALA A 13 -0.23 12.08 4.75
N ALA A 14 -1.54 12.23 4.59
CA ALA A 14 -2.50 11.14 4.82
C ALA A 14 -2.32 9.99 3.81
N VAL A 15 -2.03 10.33 2.54
CA VAL A 15 -1.70 9.34 1.50
C VAL A 15 -0.38 8.62 1.81
N ALA A 16 0.65 9.35 2.26
CA ALA A 16 1.92 8.76 2.69
C ALA A 16 1.72 7.73 3.81
N GLU A 17 0.91 8.08 4.80
CA GLU A 17 0.61 7.19 5.93
C GLU A 17 -0.20 5.97 5.50
N LEU A 18 -1.16 6.13 4.57
CA LEU A 18 -1.89 5.00 3.99
C LEU A 18 -0.96 4.04 3.23
N ILE A 19 -0.05 4.57 2.41
CA ILE A 19 0.95 3.76 1.69
C ILE A 19 1.79 2.96 2.68
N ARG A 20 2.24 3.60 3.77
CA ARG A 20 3.01 2.95 4.83
C ARG A 20 2.24 1.79 5.49
N GLN A 21 0.97 2.00 5.84
CA GLN A 21 0.13 0.96 6.44
C GLN A 21 -0.09 -0.22 5.49
N LEU A 22 -0.33 0.04 4.20
CA LEU A 22 -0.50 -1.01 3.20
C LEU A 22 0.78 -1.83 2.97
N HIS A 23 1.97 -1.23 3.13
CA HIS A 23 3.23 -1.99 3.14
C HIS A 23 3.33 -2.91 4.35
N ASP A 24 2.98 -2.44 5.54
CA ASP A 24 2.99 -3.25 6.75
C ASP A 24 2.02 -4.45 6.61
N ASP A 25 0.82 -4.21 6.09
CA ASP A 25 -0.19 -5.25 5.84
C ASP A 25 0.29 -6.27 4.78
N ARG A 26 0.93 -5.78 3.71
CA ARG A 26 1.53 -6.63 2.67
C ARG A 26 2.62 -7.54 3.26
N LEU A 27 3.50 -7.00 4.10
CA LEU A 27 4.53 -7.76 4.79
C LEU A 27 3.93 -8.79 5.74
N TRP A 28 2.86 -8.43 6.45
CA TRP A 28 2.13 -9.37 7.28
C TRP A 28 1.55 -10.53 6.45
N LEU A 29 0.91 -10.23 5.31
CA LEU A 29 0.35 -11.23 4.42
C LEU A 29 1.43 -12.21 3.93
N LEU A 30 2.58 -11.71 3.47
CA LEU A 30 3.72 -12.55 3.07
C LEU A 30 4.17 -13.49 4.18
N ARG A 31 4.31 -12.98 5.42
CA ARG A 31 4.72 -13.82 6.57
C ARG A 31 3.70 -14.91 6.89
N GLN A 32 2.40 -14.63 6.74
CA GLN A 32 1.37 -15.65 6.93
C GLN A 32 1.43 -16.70 5.82
N LEU A 33 1.62 -16.29 4.56
CA LEU A 33 1.81 -17.20 3.45
C LEU A 33 3.04 -18.09 3.67
N ASP A 34 4.18 -17.53 4.08
CA ASP A 34 5.39 -18.30 4.37
C ASP A 34 5.21 -19.28 5.55
N ALA A 35 4.39 -18.92 6.53
CA ALA A 35 4.01 -19.81 7.64
C ALA A 35 3.03 -20.92 7.23
N GLY A 36 2.56 -20.95 5.97
CA GLY A 36 1.64 -21.96 5.47
C GLY A 36 0.16 -21.67 5.74
N ALA A 37 -0.20 -20.42 6.07
CA ALA A 37 -1.59 -20.02 6.24
C ALA A 37 -2.37 -20.11 4.91
N TRP A 38 -3.67 -20.38 5.02
CA TRP A 38 -4.64 -20.43 3.91
C TRP A 38 -4.15 -21.20 2.67
N PRO A 39 -3.82 -22.51 2.81
CA PRO A 39 -3.24 -23.29 1.72
C PRO A 39 -4.12 -23.30 0.46
N GLN A 40 -5.45 -23.29 0.62
CA GLN A 40 -6.41 -23.25 -0.49
C GLN A 40 -6.45 -21.91 -1.25
N TRP A 41 -5.94 -20.82 -0.67
CA TRP A 41 -5.93 -19.47 -1.26
C TRP A 41 -4.52 -18.97 -1.55
N ARG A 42 -3.48 -19.79 -1.31
CA ARG A 42 -2.08 -19.36 -1.35
C ARG A 42 -1.71 -18.67 -2.67
N LEU A 43 -2.15 -19.24 -3.80
CA LEU A 43 -1.82 -18.70 -5.12
C LEU A 43 -2.53 -17.37 -5.38
N ASP A 44 -3.81 -17.28 -5.04
CA ASP A 44 -4.59 -16.06 -5.23
C ASP A 44 -4.08 -14.92 -4.32
N LEU A 45 -3.76 -15.24 -3.06
CA LEU A 45 -3.19 -14.28 -2.12
C LEU A 45 -1.78 -13.83 -2.51
N ALA A 46 -0.96 -14.71 -3.08
CA ALA A 46 0.35 -14.34 -3.62
C ALA A 46 0.22 -13.44 -4.87
N ALA A 47 -0.78 -13.68 -5.73
CA ALA A 47 -1.06 -12.80 -6.86
C ALA A 47 -1.51 -11.40 -6.38
N LEU A 48 -2.46 -11.36 -5.43
CA LEU A 48 -2.93 -10.12 -4.82
C LEU A 48 -1.79 -9.33 -4.16
N GLU A 49 -0.94 -10.01 -3.37
CA GLU A 49 0.22 -9.41 -2.72
C GLU A 49 1.17 -8.75 -3.73
N ARG A 50 1.41 -9.42 -4.87
CA ARG A 50 2.27 -8.91 -5.93
C ARG A 50 1.65 -7.71 -6.65
N GLU A 51 0.35 -7.76 -6.96
CA GLU A 51 -0.39 -6.63 -7.54
C GLU A 51 -0.37 -5.42 -6.61
N LEU A 52 -0.58 -5.64 -5.31
CA LEU A 52 -0.50 -4.60 -4.29
C LEU A 52 0.90 -3.98 -4.24
N GLY A 53 1.96 -4.79 -4.29
CA GLY A 53 3.34 -4.29 -4.36
C GLY A 53 3.60 -3.37 -5.56
N GLN A 54 3.06 -3.72 -6.74
CA GLN A 54 3.19 -2.89 -7.94
C GLN A 54 2.40 -1.58 -7.83
N LEU A 55 1.23 -1.61 -7.21
CA LEU A 55 0.41 -0.41 -7.00
C LEU A 55 1.08 0.55 -6.02
N LEU A 56 1.62 0.02 -4.91
CA LEU A 56 2.32 0.83 -3.90
C LEU A 56 3.55 1.52 -4.48
N ALA A 57 4.36 0.81 -5.28
CA ALA A 57 5.51 1.41 -5.96
C ALA A 57 5.11 2.59 -6.85
N GLN A 58 4.02 2.45 -7.62
CA GLN A 58 3.50 3.55 -8.46
C GLN A 58 2.95 4.71 -7.63
N ALA A 59 2.35 4.44 -6.47
CA ALA A 59 1.82 5.47 -5.59
C ALA A 59 2.96 6.27 -4.94
N GLU A 60 4.03 5.61 -4.51
CA GLU A 60 5.24 6.24 -3.98
C GLU A 60 5.93 7.12 -5.01
N GLU A 61 6.07 6.65 -6.26
CA GLU A 61 6.62 7.46 -7.36
C GLU A 61 5.83 8.75 -7.59
N ARG A 62 4.49 8.70 -7.45
CA ARG A 62 3.63 9.87 -7.62
C ARG A 62 3.66 10.83 -6.42
N LEU A 63 4.00 10.33 -5.24
CA LEU A 63 4.05 11.12 -4.01
C LEU A 63 5.43 11.77 -3.81
N GLY A 64 6.50 11.09 -4.26
CA GLY A 64 7.87 11.61 -4.23
C GLY A 64 8.29 12.41 -5.47
N GLY A 65 7.42 12.49 -6.49
CA GLY A 65 7.62 13.20 -7.75
C GLY A 65 7.09 14.64 -7.77
#